data_AF-C5L846-F1
#
_entry.id   AF-C5L846-F1
#
_cell.length_a   1.000
_cell.length_b   1.000
_cell.length_c   1.000
_cell.angle_alpha   90.00
_cell.angle_beta   90.00
_cell.angle_gamma   90.00
#
_symmetry.space_group_name_H-M   'P 1'
#
loop_
_entity.id
_entity.type
_entity.pdbx_description
1 polymer ?
#
loop_
_entity_poly.entity_id
_entity_poly.type
_entity_poly.pdbx_seq_one_letter_code
_entity_poly.pdbx_strand_id
1 'polypeptide(L)'
;MRGDKAEFDKMVAGAKKFISEVHLVPLRMRGPFFNGSAMSIVDIAAYPWILRSFLLGYYKGPAFAFDRSSLPKLAELFEWYDRMSAVDAVKATIMDNHYYIEA
;
A
#
# COMPACT_ATOMS: atom_id res chain seq x y z
N MET A 1 -11.20 -9.09 19.26
CA MET A 1 -10.00 -8.21 19.39
C MET A 1 -8.66 -8.96 19.28
N ARG A 2 -8.40 -10.09 19.96
CA ARG A 2 -7.12 -10.83 19.78
C ARG A 2 -6.92 -11.38 18.35
N GLY A 3 -7.99 -11.84 17.69
CA GLY A 3 -7.93 -12.37 16.32
C GLY A 3 -7.58 -11.30 15.28
N ASP A 4 -8.26 -10.15 15.33
CA ASP A 4 -8.08 -9.03 14.40
C ASP A 4 -6.63 -8.51 14.39
N LYS A 5 -5.98 -8.43 15.56
CA LYS A 5 -4.58 -7.99 15.66
C LYS A 5 -3.62 -8.99 15.02
N ALA A 6 -3.84 -10.28 15.21
CA ALA A 6 -3.01 -11.32 14.60
C ALA A 6 -3.12 -11.30 13.07
N GLU A 7 -4.32 -11.05 12.52
CA GLU A 7 -4.50 -10.91 11.06
C GLU A 7 -3.86 -9.64 10.52
N PHE A 8 -3.97 -8.51 11.23
CA PHE A 8 -3.24 -7.29 10.87
C PHE A 8 -1.71 -7.50 10.86
N ASP A 9 -1.18 -8.22 11.86
CA ASP A 9 0.25 -8.53 11.92
C ASP A 9 0.70 -9.43 10.75
N LYS A 10 -0.14 -10.39 10.35
CA LYS A 10 0.10 -11.20 9.15
C LYS A 10 0.07 -10.36 7.88
N MET A 11 -0.88 -9.43 7.74
CA MET A 11 -0.94 -8.50 6.62
C MET A 11 0.34 -7.65 6.53
N VAL A 12 0.79 -7.08 7.65
CA VAL A 12 2.04 -6.31 7.73
C VAL A 12 3.25 -7.18 7.39
N ALA A 13 3.29 -8.43 7.87
CA ALA A 13 4.35 -9.37 7.51
C ALA A 13 4.34 -9.71 6.01
N GLY A 14 3.15 -9.88 5.42
CA GLY A 14 2.95 -10.08 3.99
C GLY A 14 3.47 -8.89 3.16
N ALA A 15 3.16 -7.66 3.57
CA ALA A 15 3.67 -6.45 2.92
C ALA A 15 5.20 -6.37 2.97
N LYS A 16 5.81 -6.66 4.13
CA LYS A 16 7.28 -6.71 4.26
C LYS A 16 7.89 -7.77 3.34
N LYS A 17 7.28 -8.95 3.31
CA LYS A 17 7.73 -10.05 2.44
C LYS A 17 7.60 -9.68 0.97
N PHE A 18 6.48 -9.11 0.55
CA PHE A 18 6.26 -8.63 -0.81
C PHE A 18 7.35 -7.65 -1.24
N ILE A 19 7.64 -6.63 -0.44
CA ILE A 19 8.74 -5.69 -0.72
C ILE A 19 10.09 -6.42 -0.82
N SER A 20 10.38 -7.38 0.06
CA SER A 20 11.62 -8.15 -0.05
C SER A 20 11.69 -9.05 -1.30
N GLU A 21 10.58 -9.64 -1.73
CA GLU A 21 10.52 -10.51 -2.92
C GLU A 21 10.63 -9.70 -4.20
N VAL A 22 10.01 -8.52 -4.23
CA VAL A 22 10.20 -7.52 -5.28
C VAL A 22 11.69 -7.19 -5.44
N HIS A 23 12.47 -7.16 -4.35
CA HIS A 23 13.92 -6.93 -4.46
C HIS A 23 14.77 -8.14 -4.85
N LEU A 24 14.30 -9.37 -4.60
CA LEU A 24 15.07 -10.60 -4.75
C LEU A 24 14.79 -11.36 -6.06
N VAL A 25 13.65 -11.13 -6.70
CA VAL A 25 13.23 -11.73 -7.98
C VAL A 25 13.63 -10.76 -9.13
N PRO A 26 13.67 -11.14 -10.43
CA PRO A 26 13.88 -10.17 -11.52
C PRO A 26 12.87 -9.00 -11.58
N LEU A 27 11.90 -9.00 -10.68
CA LEU A 27 10.92 -7.97 -10.32
C LEU A 27 11.48 -6.86 -9.42
N ARG A 28 12.81 -6.64 -9.34
CA ARG A 28 13.32 -5.37 -8.79
C ARG A 28 12.50 -4.26 -9.41
N MET A 29 11.94 -3.36 -8.62
CA MET A 29 11.43 -2.10 -9.18
C MET A 29 12.56 -1.51 -10.01
N ARG A 30 12.49 -1.66 -11.34
CA ARG A 30 13.57 -1.27 -12.25
C ARG A 30 13.51 0.23 -12.55
N GLY A 31 12.89 0.99 -11.64
CA GLY A 31 12.38 2.33 -11.87
C GLY A 31 11.22 2.66 -10.93
N PRO A 32 10.44 3.72 -11.22
CA PRO A 32 9.37 4.21 -10.34
C PRO A 32 8.22 3.22 -10.08
N PHE A 33 8.03 2.22 -10.95
CA PHE A 33 6.94 1.23 -10.90
C PHE A 33 7.46 -0.22 -10.88
N PHE A 34 6.57 -1.19 -10.68
CA PHE A 34 6.94 -2.62 -10.65
C PHE A 34 7.56 -3.13 -11.97
N ASN A 35 7.09 -2.62 -13.11
CA ASN A 35 7.67 -2.93 -14.42
C ASN A 35 8.80 -1.97 -14.83
N GLY A 36 9.32 -1.16 -13.90
CA GLY A 36 10.37 -0.19 -14.16
C GLY A 36 9.82 1.20 -14.47
N SER A 37 9.93 1.64 -15.72
CA SER A 37 9.62 3.03 -16.12
C SER A 37 8.14 3.32 -16.32
N ALA A 38 7.30 2.30 -16.47
CA ALA A 38 5.87 2.45 -16.71
C ALA A 38 5.03 1.64 -15.72
N MET A 39 3.87 2.20 -15.38
CA MET A 39 2.85 1.53 -14.59
C MET A 39 2.39 0.25 -15.29
N SER A 40 2.21 -0.82 -14.52
CA SER A 40 1.82 -2.14 -15.01
C SER A 40 0.55 -2.63 -14.34
N ILE A 41 0.06 -3.79 -14.77
CA ILE A 41 -1.11 -4.42 -14.14
C ILE A 41 -0.89 -4.72 -12.66
N VAL A 42 0.36 -4.95 -12.24
CA VAL A 42 0.70 -5.18 -10.82
C VAL A 42 0.45 -3.91 -10.02
N ASP A 43 0.89 -2.76 -10.52
CA ASP A 43 0.67 -1.47 -9.88
C ASP A 43 -0.83 -1.15 -9.78
N ILE A 44 -1.56 -1.35 -10.88
CA ILE A 44 -3.01 -1.13 -10.98
C ILE A 44 -3.77 -2.03 -9.99
N ALA A 45 -3.37 -3.29 -9.87
CA ALA A 45 -4.02 -4.24 -8.97
C ALA A 45 -3.70 -3.95 -7.49
N ALA A 46 -2.47 -3.56 -7.17
CA ALA A 46 -2.02 -3.37 -5.80
C ALA A 46 -2.50 -2.03 -5.19
N TYR A 47 -2.50 -0.96 -5.98
CA TYR A 47 -2.69 0.40 -5.46
C TYR A 47 -4.01 0.61 -4.70
N PRO A 48 -5.18 0.18 -5.20
CA PRO A 48 -6.45 0.38 -4.48
C PRO A 48 -6.48 -0.27 -3.09
N TRP A 49 -5.80 -1.41 -2.92
CA TRP A 49 -5.74 -2.12 -1.64
C TRP A 49 -4.80 -1.44 -0.64
N ILE A 50 -3.68 -0.91 -1.12
CA ILE A 50 -2.76 -0.11 -0.29
C ILE A 50 -3.43 1.19 0.14
N LEU A 51 -4.09 1.89 -0.79
CA LEU A 51 -4.86 3.10 -0.50
C LEU A 51 -5.89 2.86 0.63
N ARG A 52 -6.65 1.76 0.55
CA ARG A 52 -7.65 1.42 1.58
C ARG A 52 -7.03 1.05 2.93
N SER A 53 -5.81 0.54 2.95
CA SER A 53 -5.14 0.13 4.19
C SER A 53 -4.87 1.32 5.13
N PHE A 54 -4.73 2.55 4.59
CA PHE A 54 -4.60 3.77 5.39
C PHE A 54 -5.82 4.05 6.29
N LEU A 55 -7.00 3.53 5.95
CA LEU A 55 -8.24 3.72 6.72
C LEU A 55 -8.35 2.77 7.93
N LEU A 56 -7.48 1.77 8.04
CA LEU A 56 -7.55 0.80 9.14
C LEU A 56 -7.39 1.46 10.51
N GLY A 57 -6.52 2.45 10.62
CA GLY A 57 -6.34 3.22 11.86
C GLY A 57 -7.60 3.99 12.27
N TYR A 58 -8.36 4.49 11.30
CA TYR A 58 -9.63 5.17 11.54
C TYR A 58 -10.70 4.20 12.08
N TYR A 59 -10.86 3.04 11.43
CA TYR A 59 -11.93 2.09 11.80
C TYR A 59 -11.62 1.18 13.00
N LYS A 60 -10.34 0.84 13.21
CA LYS A 60 -9.93 -0.14 14.22
C LYS A 60 -9.07 0.47 15.33
N GLY A 61 -8.75 1.76 15.23
CA GLY A 61 -7.97 2.53 16.18
C GLY A 61 -6.45 2.55 15.89
N PRO A 62 -5.68 3.36 16.64
CA PRO A 62 -4.27 3.66 16.32
C PRO A 62 -3.34 2.44 16.25
N ALA A 63 -3.67 1.35 16.96
CA ALA A 63 -2.90 0.11 16.93
C ALA A 63 -2.90 -0.60 15.55
N PHE A 64 -3.80 -0.19 14.66
CA PHE A 64 -3.96 -0.70 13.29
C PHE A 64 -3.56 0.35 12.24
N ALA A 65 -2.90 1.44 12.65
CA ALA A 65 -2.45 2.46 11.74
C ALA A 65 -1.43 1.89 10.74
N PHE A 66 -1.72 2.01 9.45
CA PHE A 66 -0.86 1.58 8.36
C PHE A 66 -0.25 2.82 7.70
N ASP A 67 0.73 3.44 8.36
CA ASP A 67 1.33 4.70 7.90
C ASP A 67 2.85 4.70 8.08
N ARG A 68 3.48 5.77 7.59
CA ARG A 68 4.94 5.93 7.63
C ARG A 68 5.50 5.94 9.04
N SER A 69 4.77 6.52 10.00
CA SER A 69 5.21 6.63 11.39
C SER A 69 5.13 5.29 12.11
N SER A 70 4.11 4.48 11.80
CA SER A 70 3.90 3.17 12.41
C SER A 70 4.72 2.05 11.75
N LEU A 71 5.04 2.18 10.45
CA LEU A 71 5.69 1.13 9.65
C LEU A 71 6.92 1.63 8.87
N PRO A 72 7.99 2.13 9.53
CA PRO A 72 9.16 2.71 8.86
C PRO A 72 9.90 1.71 7.94
N LYS A 73 9.80 0.40 8.21
CA LYS A 73 10.38 -0.66 7.37
C LYS A 73 9.69 -0.80 5.99
N LEU A 74 8.58 -0.11 5.77
CA LEU A 74 7.86 -0.07 4.50
C LEU A 74 8.06 1.26 3.75
N ALA A 75 9.12 2.01 4.05
CA ALA A 75 9.40 3.32 3.43
C ALA A 75 9.24 3.30 1.89
N GLU A 76 9.81 2.30 1.22
CA GLU A 76 9.74 2.19 -0.23
C GLU A 76 8.34 1.91 -0.78
N LEU A 77 7.50 1.17 -0.03
CA LEU A 77 6.09 1.01 -0.37
C LEU A 77 5.38 2.36 -0.34
N PHE A 78 5.68 3.18 0.66
CA PHE A 78 5.11 4.52 0.76
C PHE A 78 5.63 5.48 -0.30
N GLU A 79 6.89 5.35 -0.74
CA GLU A 79 7.41 6.10 -1.90
C GLU A 79 6.74 5.67 -3.20
N TRP A 80 6.54 4.36 -3.41
CA TRP A 80 5.78 3.86 -4.55
C TRP A 80 4.33 4.36 -4.54
N TYR A 81 3.70 4.40 -3.36
CA TYR A 81 2.36 4.97 -3.20
C TYR A 81 2.32 6.43 -3.64
N ASP A 82 3.25 7.29 -3.18
CA ASP A 82 3.31 8.70 -3.59
C ASP A 82 3.43 8.84 -5.11
N ARG A 83 4.27 8.01 -5.75
CA ARG A 83 4.44 8.01 -7.20
C ARG A 83 3.14 7.62 -7.91
N MET A 84 2.46 6.58 -7.44
CA MET A 84 1.17 6.16 -7.99
C MET A 84 0.10 7.24 -7.83
N SER A 85 0.00 7.86 -6.65
CA SER A 85 -0.95 8.95 -6.40
C SER A 85 -0.66 10.20 -7.25
N ALA A 86 0.57 10.37 -7.73
CA ALA A 86 0.95 11.46 -8.63
C ALA A 86 0.54 11.21 -10.10
N VAL A 87 0.22 9.97 -10.51
CA VAL A 87 -0.18 9.63 -11.88
C VAL A 87 -1.59 10.14 -12.18
N ASP A 88 -1.77 10.89 -13.26
CA ASP A 88 -3.06 11.52 -13.58
C ASP A 88 -4.19 10.51 -13.84
N ALA A 89 -3.87 9.38 -14.50
CA ALA A 89 -4.84 8.30 -14.70
C ALA A 89 -5.30 7.68 -13.36
N VAL A 90 -4.41 7.60 -12.36
CA VAL A 90 -4.77 7.11 -11.02
C VAL A 90 -5.67 8.14 -10.32
N LYS A 91 -5.31 9.43 -10.35
CA LYS A 91 -6.17 10.50 -9.79
C LYS A 91 -7.57 10.51 -10.39
N ALA A 92 -7.68 10.25 -11.70
CA ALA A 92 -8.95 10.20 -12.40
C ALA A 92 -9.83 8.98 -12.05
N THR A 93 -9.30 7.97 -11.36
CA THR A 93 -9.99 6.71 -11.06
C THR A 93 -10.19 6.43 -9.57
N ILE A 94 -9.54 7.19 -8.69
CA ILE A 94 -9.77 7.10 -7.24
C ILE A 94 -10.97 7.95 -6.83
N MET A 95 -11.68 7.47 -5.81
CA MET A 95 -12.71 8.26 -5.14
C MET A 95 -12.06 9.06 -4.01
N ASP A 96 -12.65 10.20 -3.66
CA ASP A 96 -12.23 10.95 -2.47
C ASP A 96 -12.43 10.13 -1.19
N ASN A 97 -11.59 10.41 -0.19
CA ASN A 97 -11.56 9.67 1.09
C ASN A 97 -12.91 9.63 1.82
N HIS A 98 -13.74 10.67 1.72
CA HIS A 98 -15.04 10.70 2.39
C HIS A 98 -15.96 9.59 1.90
N TYR A 99 -15.88 9.23 0.61
CA TYR A 99 -16.65 8.11 0.08
C TYR A 99 -16.18 6.74 0.57
N TYR A 100 -14.94 6.62 1.07
CA TYR A 100 -14.47 5.38 1.67
C TYR A 100 -14.79 5.29 3.16
N ILE A 101 -14.93 6.43 3.85
CA ILE A 101 -15.19 6.50 5.29
C ILE A 101 -16.68 6.24 5.62
N GLU A 102 -17.59 6.64 4.72
CA GLU A 102 -19.05 6.57 4.90
C GLU A 102 -19.71 5.35 4.24
N ALA A 103 -18.92 4.46 3.61
CA ALA A 103 -19.41 3.27 2.91
C ALA A 103 -19.70 2.06 3.81
#